data_AF-A0A0N1J6C9-F1
#
_entry.id   AF-A0A0N1J6C9-F1
#
_cell.length_a   1.000
_cell.length_b   1.000
_cell.length_c   1.000
_cell.angle_alpha   90.00
_cell.angle_beta   90.00
_cell.angle_gamma   90.00
#
_symmetry.space_group_name_H-M   'P 1'
#
loop_
_entity.id
_entity.type
_entity.pdbx_description
1 polymer ?
#
loop_
_entity_poly.entity_id
_entity_poly.type
_entity_poly.pdbx_seq_one_letter_code
_entity_poly.pdbx_strand_id
1 'polypeptide(L)'
;MRLTKALKTSVVTVGVLGTAAVMSAQDAHAYDMDCKVILCIAGGFPTGCADAYSYMIKRITRFPNPLPPFGFCAMSDGSEYKAHNVDYRYLRERDAYDCPEGKMLFYRREESDSGNVRETAFCYTRSERKRIGWGDDDLYQTIYHGRSAATPVNFELKITIEPGTEVEFKSPLFRINWNTGYLAQRQS
;
A
#
# COMPACT_ATOMS: atom_id res chain seq x y z
N MET A 1 -39.33 -29.63 50.74
CA MET A 1 -39.31 -28.15 50.65
C MET A 1 -38.05 -27.73 49.92
N ARG A 2 -38.18 -27.15 48.72
CA ARG A 2 -37.07 -26.60 47.93
C ARG A 2 -36.68 -25.24 48.50
N LEU A 3 -35.38 -24.99 48.68
CA LEU A 3 -34.83 -23.65 48.90
C LEU A 3 -33.64 -23.45 47.96
N THR A 4 -33.91 -22.71 46.90
CA THR A 4 -32.96 -22.15 45.93
C THR A 4 -32.37 -20.85 46.46
N LYS A 5 -31.09 -20.58 46.19
CA LYS A 5 -30.46 -19.25 46.12
C LYS A 5 -29.11 -19.41 45.38
N ALA A 6 -29.10 -19.19 44.07
CA ALA A 6 -28.74 -17.94 43.37
C ALA A 6 -27.21 -17.74 43.24
N LEU A 7 -26.64 -18.29 42.16
CA LEU A 7 -25.29 -17.98 41.68
C LEU A 7 -25.26 -16.54 41.16
N LYS A 8 -24.34 -15.71 41.68
CA LYS A 8 -24.02 -14.40 41.12
C LYS A 8 -22.99 -14.58 40.00
N THR A 9 -23.42 -14.35 38.77
CA THR A 9 -22.57 -14.26 37.57
C THR A 9 -21.82 -12.93 37.59
N SER A 10 -20.50 -12.98 37.79
CA SER A 10 -19.62 -11.83 37.53
C SER A 10 -19.44 -11.68 36.02
N VAL A 11 -19.96 -10.58 35.50
CA VAL A 11 -19.68 -10.11 34.13
C VAL A 11 -18.24 -9.61 34.11
N VAL A 12 -17.35 -10.36 33.46
CA VAL A 12 -16.00 -9.89 33.13
C VAL A 12 -16.12 -9.05 31.88
N THR A 13 -16.04 -7.72 32.05
CA THR A 13 -15.86 -6.77 30.96
C THR A 13 -14.52 -7.03 30.28
N VAL A 14 -14.57 -7.62 29.08
CA VAL A 14 -13.42 -7.72 28.18
C VAL A 14 -13.14 -6.32 27.65
N GLY A 15 -12.17 -5.64 28.27
CA GLY A 15 -11.61 -4.41 27.73
C GLY A 15 -10.90 -4.74 26.42
N VAL A 16 -11.34 -4.13 25.33
CA VAL A 16 -10.65 -4.15 24.03
C VAL A 16 -9.34 -3.40 24.21
N LEU A 17 -8.28 -4.13 24.53
CA LEU A 17 -6.91 -3.64 24.39
C LEU A 17 -6.62 -3.56 22.89
N GLY A 18 -6.51 -2.33 22.39
CA GLY A 18 -5.98 -2.08 21.06
C GLY A 18 -4.59 -2.71 20.97
N THR A 19 -4.47 -3.76 20.17
CA THR A 19 -3.18 -4.34 19.79
C THR A 19 -2.48 -3.33 18.89
N ALA A 20 -1.76 -2.40 19.50
CA ALA A 20 -0.65 -1.74 18.82
C ALA A 20 0.24 -2.86 18.29
N ALA A 21 0.48 -2.86 16.99
CA ALA A 21 1.45 -3.74 16.37
C ALA A 21 2.78 -3.53 17.09
N VAL A 22 3.11 -4.43 18.01
CA VAL A 22 4.47 -4.64 18.47
C VAL A 22 5.18 -5.24 17.26
N MET A 23 5.62 -4.37 16.35
CA MET A 23 6.85 -4.64 15.60
C MET A 23 7.84 -5.01 16.67
N SER A 24 8.15 -6.30 16.77
CA SER A 24 9.21 -6.77 17.64
C SER A 24 10.41 -5.92 17.30
N ALA A 25 10.81 -5.07 18.24
CA ALA A 25 12.13 -4.49 18.28
C ALA A 25 13.09 -5.65 18.52
N GLN A 26 13.25 -6.53 17.53
CA GLN A 26 14.45 -7.34 17.41
C GLN A 26 15.59 -6.35 17.56
N ASP A 27 16.46 -6.63 18.54
CA ASP A 27 17.38 -5.69 19.15
C ASP A 27 17.78 -4.60 18.17
N ALA A 28 17.26 -3.39 18.37
CA ALA A 28 17.60 -2.26 17.52
C ALA A 28 19.11 -1.91 17.61
N HIS A 29 19.86 -2.64 18.44
CA HIS A 29 21.32 -2.69 18.55
C HIS A 29 22.01 -3.63 17.53
N ALA A 30 21.28 -4.54 16.87
CA ALA A 30 21.77 -5.51 15.90
C ALA A 30 21.71 -5.02 14.44
N TYR A 31 21.31 -3.77 14.23
CA TYR A 31 21.24 -3.15 12.91
C TYR A 31 22.18 -1.94 12.87
N ASP A 32 22.73 -1.62 11.70
CA ASP A 32 23.43 -0.35 11.54
C ASP A 32 22.47 0.85 11.77
N MET A 33 23.03 2.04 12.03
CA MET A 33 22.21 3.21 12.35
C MET A 33 21.25 3.62 11.22
N ASP A 34 21.56 3.29 9.96
CA ASP A 34 20.73 3.62 8.81
C ASP A 34 19.53 2.66 8.71
N CYS A 35 19.78 1.36 8.86
CA CYS A 35 18.79 0.29 8.93
C CYS A 35 17.88 0.45 10.16
N LYS A 36 18.46 0.83 11.31
CA LYS A 36 17.70 1.16 12.53
C LYS A 36 16.72 2.30 12.30
N VAL A 37 17.11 3.35 11.56
CA VAL A 37 16.18 4.44 11.22
C VAL A 37 15.08 3.95 10.30
N ILE A 38 15.41 3.17 9.26
CA ILE A 38 14.43 2.61 8.32
C ILE A 38 13.38 1.76 9.05
N LEU A 39 13.79 0.96 10.04
CA LEU A 39 12.87 0.16 10.85
C LEU A 39 12.08 1.02 11.84
N CYS A 40 12.73 1.95 12.54
CA CYS A 40 12.07 2.79 13.55
C CYS A 40 11.09 3.82 12.94
N ILE A 41 11.36 4.33 11.73
CA ILE A 41 10.46 5.28 11.07
C ILE A 41 9.15 4.61 10.64
N ALA A 42 9.20 3.33 10.22
CA ALA A 42 8.02 2.53 9.91
C ALA A 42 7.10 2.34 11.14
N GLY A 43 7.68 2.27 12.35
CA GLY A 43 6.96 2.17 13.62
C GLY A 43 6.67 3.50 14.33
N GLY A 44 7.05 4.65 13.76
CA GLY A 44 6.84 5.97 14.39
C GLY A 44 7.73 6.28 15.60
N PHE A 45 8.93 5.70 15.67
CA PHE A 45 9.89 5.83 16.79
C PHE A 45 9.35 5.38 18.16
N PRO A 46 9.02 4.09 18.32
CA PRO A 46 8.60 3.54 19.61
C PRO A 46 9.71 3.58 20.67
N THR A 47 9.39 3.22 21.91
CA THR A 47 10.37 3.12 23.01
C THR A 47 11.55 2.22 22.62
N GLY A 48 12.77 2.77 22.61
CA GLY A 48 14.00 2.10 22.14
C GLY A 48 14.61 2.68 20.85
N CYS A 49 13.90 3.59 20.17
CA CYS A 49 14.33 4.21 18.90
C CYS A 49 14.81 5.68 19.04
N ALA A 50 15.11 6.15 20.26
CA ALA A 50 15.44 7.56 20.51
C ALA A 50 16.77 8.01 19.85
N ASP A 51 17.73 7.09 19.77
CA ASP A 51 19.02 7.30 19.08
C ASP A 51 18.84 7.36 17.56
N ALA A 52 17.99 6.50 16.98
CA ALA A 52 17.64 6.52 15.57
C ALA A 52 16.93 7.83 15.18
N TYR A 53 15.99 8.31 16.00
CA TYR A 53 15.34 9.61 15.82
C TYR A 53 16.38 10.75 15.82
N SER A 54 17.24 10.79 16.83
CA SER A 54 18.27 11.82 16.97
C SER A 54 19.25 11.81 15.79
N TYR A 55 19.62 10.62 15.32
CA TYR A 55 20.48 10.43 14.17
C TYR A 55 19.81 10.90 12.86
N MET A 56 18.54 10.58 12.63
CA MET A 56 17.75 11.09 11.51
C MET A 56 17.70 12.62 11.52
N ILE A 57 17.30 13.22 12.64
CA ILE A 57 17.19 14.69 12.77
C ILE A 57 18.54 15.33 12.47
N LYS A 58 19.64 14.83 13.05
CA LYS A 58 20.99 15.34 12.81
C LYS A 58 21.43 15.28 11.35
N ARG A 59 20.94 14.32 10.56
CA ARG A 59 21.24 14.22 9.12
C ARG A 59 20.45 15.26 8.31
N ILE A 60 19.14 15.40 8.58
CA ILE A 60 18.26 16.30 7.83
C ILE A 60 18.45 17.78 8.21
N THR A 61 18.81 18.07 9.46
CA THR A 61 19.04 19.44 9.94
C THR A 61 20.50 19.87 9.82
N ARG A 62 21.37 19.06 9.20
CA ARG A 62 22.76 19.44 8.98
C ARG A 62 22.81 20.57 7.94
N PHE A 63 23.33 21.71 8.35
CA PHE A 63 23.55 22.87 7.49
C PHE A 63 25.06 23.10 7.31
N PRO A 64 25.56 23.48 6.11
CA PRO A 64 24.83 23.85 4.89
C PRO A 64 24.38 22.65 4.02
N ASN A 65 24.94 21.47 4.26
CA ASN A 65 24.69 20.28 3.45
C ASN A 65 24.05 19.19 4.31
N PRO A 66 22.74 18.93 4.14
CA PRO A 66 22.09 17.75 4.69
C PRO A 66 22.85 16.51 4.25
N LEU A 67 23.01 15.53 5.15
CA LEU A 67 23.60 14.26 4.75
C LEU A 67 22.62 13.53 3.81
N PRO A 68 23.12 12.76 2.82
CA PRO A 68 22.28 11.98 1.92
C PRO A 68 21.34 11.03 2.69
N PRO A 69 20.29 10.46 2.06
CA PRO A 69 19.39 9.52 2.72
C PRO A 69 20.12 8.29 3.28
N PHE A 70 19.42 7.53 4.12
CA PHE A 70 19.92 6.30 4.74
C PHE A 70 20.39 5.29 3.67
N GLY A 71 21.52 4.62 3.94
CA GLY A 71 22.05 3.56 3.09
C GLY A 71 21.16 2.31 3.03
N PHE A 72 21.67 1.24 2.43
CA PHE A 72 20.97 -0.06 2.40
C PHE A 72 20.85 -0.64 3.82
N CYS A 73 19.75 -1.33 4.10
CA CYS A 73 19.55 -1.93 5.42
C CYS A 73 20.47 -3.15 5.58
N ALA A 74 21.55 -3.02 6.34
CA ALA A 74 22.44 -4.13 6.69
C ALA A 74 22.28 -4.52 8.17
N MET A 75 22.51 -5.80 8.44
CA MET A 75 22.75 -6.28 9.80
C MET A 75 24.01 -5.60 10.36
N SER A 76 24.15 -5.50 11.69
CA SER A 76 25.31 -4.87 12.34
C SER A 76 26.66 -5.53 12.03
N ASP A 77 26.64 -6.76 11.49
CA ASP A 77 27.82 -7.48 11.01
C ASP A 77 28.18 -7.15 9.53
N GLY A 78 27.47 -6.22 8.91
CA GLY A 78 27.63 -5.83 7.51
C GLY A 78 27.02 -6.80 6.51
N SER A 79 26.33 -7.86 6.98
CA SER A 79 25.62 -8.78 6.10
C SER A 79 24.29 -8.20 5.61
N GLU A 80 23.90 -8.57 4.41
CA GLU A 80 22.63 -8.17 3.81
C GLU A 80 21.46 -8.78 4.59
N TYR A 81 20.44 -7.97 4.89
CA TYR A 81 19.18 -8.46 5.46
C TYR A 81 18.38 -9.21 4.38
N LYS A 82 18.36 -10.54 4.45
CA LYS A 82 17.78 -11.41 3.39
C LYS A 82 16.34 -11.83 3.63
N ALA A 83 15.78 -11.57 4.81
CA ALA A 83 14.43 -11.99 5.18
C ALA A 83 13.36 -11.01 4.64
N HIS A 84 13.39 -10.75 3.34
CA HIS A 84 12.40 -9.90 2.68
C HIS A 84 12.09 -10.41 1.26
N ASN A 85 10.84 -10.23 0.85
CA ASN A 85 10.38 -10.46 -0.52
C ASN A 85 9.91 -9.14 -1.10
N VAL A 86 10.53 -8.69 -2.19
CA VAL A 86 10.05 -7.55 -2.99
C VAL A 86 9.37 -8.09 -4.24
N ASP A 87 8.04 -8.01 -4.29
CA ASP A 87 7.28 -8.24 -5.50
C ASP A 87 7.13 -6.92 -6.25
N TYR A 88 7.62 -6.87 -7.48
CA TYR A 88 7.52 -5.69 -8.30
C TYR A 88 7.22 -6.03 -9.75
N ARG A 89 6.48 -5.15 -10.42
CA ARG A 89 6.10 -5.32 -11.82
C ARG A 89 5.97 -3.99 -12.54
N TYR A 90 6.43 -3.97 -13.78
CA TYR A 90 6.16 -2.88 -14.71
C TYR A 90 4.75 -2.97 -15.25
N LEU A 91 4.00 -1.88 -15.12
CA LEU A 91 2.59 -1.83 -15.51
C LEU A 91 2.44 -1.42 -16.98
N ARG A 92 1.54 -2.10 -17.68
CA ARG A 92 1.24 -1.86 -19.10
C ARG A 92 -0.26 -1.99 -19.36
N GLU A 93 -0.73 -1.39 -20.45
CA GLU A 93 -2.10 -1.52 -20.94
C GLU A 93 -3.12 -1.17 -19.85
N ARG A 94 -4.13 -2.04 -19.62
CA ARG A 94 -5.15 -1.86 -18.57
C ARG A 94 -4.53 -1.62 -17.20
N ASP A 95 -3.45 -2.34 -16.88
CA ASP A 95 -2.80 -2.27 -15.58
C ASP A 95 -2.00 -0.98 -15.41
N ALA A 96 -1.78 -0.17 -16.45
CA ALA A 96 -1.07 1.11 -16.37
C ALA A 96 -1.95 2.29 -15.92
N TYR A 97 -3.16 2.02 -15.41
CA TYR A 97 -4.09 3.03 -14.96
C TYR A 97 -4.59 2.73 -13.55
N ASP A 98 -4.70 3.78 -12.74
CA ASP A 98 -5.21 3.73 -11.38
C ASP A 98 -6.49 4.57 -11.28
N CYS A 99 -7.45 4.05 -10.51
CA CYS A 99 -8.73 4.73 -10.27
C CYS A 99 -8.91 5.10 -8.81
N PRO A 100 -9.54 6.24 -8.48
CA PRO A 100 -9.91 6.54 -7.11
C PRO A 100 -10.71 5.40 -6.46
N GLU A 101 -10.66 5.33 -5.13
CA GLU A 101 -11.42 4.34 -4.37
C GLU A 101 -12.91 4.38 -4.73
N GLY A 102 -13.54 3.20 -4.80
CA GLY A 102 -14.95 3.05 -5.18
C GLY A 102 -15.26 3.28 -6.66
N LYS A 103 -14.25 3.51 -7.53
CA LYS A 103 -14.44 3.60 -8.99
C LYS A 103 -13.88 2.39 -9.73
N MET A 104 -14.57 2.01 -10.79
CA MET A 104 -14.17 0.99 -11.76
C MET A 104 -13.39 1.62 -12.93
N LEU A 105 -12.46 0.87 -13.50
CA LEU A 105 -11.69 1.27 -14.67
C LEU A 105 -12.37 0.82 -15.96
N PHE A 106 -12.72 1.78 -16.82
CA PHE A 106 -12.90 1.53 -18.24
C PHE A 106 -11.54 1.58 -18.92
N TYR A 107 -11.22 0.56 -19.71
CA TYR A 107 -10.06 0.55 -20.57
C TYR A 107 -10.44 -0.09 -21.90
N ARG A 108 -10.04 0.57 -22.98
CA ARG A 108 -10.14 0.06 -24.34
C ARG A 108 -8.87 0.39 -25.10
N ARG A 109 -8.36 -0.60 -25.82
CA ARG A 109 -7.30 -0.45 -26.80
C ARG A 109 -7.90 -0.72 -28.17
N GLU A 110 -7.79 0.25 -29.07
CA GLU A 110 -8.19 0.14 -30.46
C GLU A 110 -6.93 0.20 -31.30
N GLU A 111 -6.72 -0.81 -32.15
CA GLU A 111 -5.64 -0.82 -33.13
C GLU A 111 -6.26 -0.62 -34.51
N SER A 112 -5.71 0.33 -35.26
CA SER A 112 -6.15 0.59 -36.63
C SER A 112 -5.36 -0.25 -37.63
N ASP A 113 -5.91 -0.44 -38.83
CA ASP A 113 -5.25 -1.16 -39.93
C ASP A 113 -3.88 -0.56 -40.32
N SER A 114 -3.66 0.71 -39.99
CA SER A 114 -2.39 1.42 -40.19
C SER A 114 -1.35 1.19 -39.08
N GLY A 115 -1.66 0.36 -38.08
CA GLY A 115 -0.81 0.09 -36.91
C GLY A 115 -0.86 1.16 -35.81
N ASN A 116 -1.66 2.22 -35.97
CA ASN A 116 -1.86 3.20 -34.90
C ASN A 116 -2.68 2.59 -33.77
N VAL A 117 -2.17 2.71 -32.54
CA VAL A 117 -2.83 2.24 -31.31
C VAL A 117 -3.42 3.43 -30.56
N ARG A 118 -4.72 3.35 -30.26
CA ARG A 118 -5.43 4.32 -29.42
C ARG A 118 -5.88 3.64 -28.15
N GLU A 119 -5.32 4.06 -27.03
CA GLU A 119 -5.77 3.64 -25.71
C GLU A 119 -6.72 4.68 -25.12
N THR A 120 -7.82 4.21 -24.54
CA THR A 120 -8.78 5.04 -23.82
C THR A 120 -9.02 4.45 -22.45
N ALA A 121 -8.65 5.21 -21.41
CA ALA A 121 -8.86 4.84 -20.02
C ALA A 121 -9.58 5.95 -19.24
N PHE A 122 -10.58 5.58 -18.45
CA PHE A 122 -11.23 6.49 -17.50
C PHE A 122 -11.91 5.71 -16.38
N CYS A 123 -12.14 6.37 -15.25
CA CYS A 123 -12.78 5.76 -14.10
C CYS A 123 -14.26 6.12 -14.04
N TYR A 124 -15.12 5.23 -13.55
CA TYR A 124 -16.56 5.45 -13.42
C TYR A 124 -17.11 4.74 -12.17
N THR A 125 -18.26 5.18 -11.66
CA THR A 125 -18.87 4.58 -10.45
C THR A 125 -19.91 3.53 -10.79
N ARG A 126 -20.66 3.72 -11.87
CA ARG A 126 -21.65 2.77 -12.40
C ARG A 126 -21.77 2.89 -13.90
N SER A 127 -22.19 1.82 -14.56
CA SER A 127 -22.53 1.79 -15.98
C SER A 127 -23.93 1.26 -16.18
N GLU A 128 -24.67 1.84 -17.12
CA GLU A 128 -26.03 1.42 -17.48
C GLU A 128 -26.08 1.15 -18.99
N ARG A 129 -26.68 0.02 -19.40
CA ARG A 129 -26.93 -0.26 -20.82
C ARG A 129 -28.31 0.29 -21.17
N LYS A 130 -28.36 1.32 -22.01
CA LYS A 130 -29.59 1.93 -22.48
C LYS A 130 -29.85 1.53 -23.92
N ARG A 131 -31.05 1.04 -24.21
CA ARG A 131 -31.49 0.81 -25.60
C ARG A 131 -31.67 2.16 -26.29
N ILE A 132 -31.07 2.31 -27.46
CA ILE A 132 -31.10 3.57 -28.24
C ILE A 132 -31.77 3.40 -29.62
N GLY A 133 -32.08 2.17 -30.03
CA GLY A 133 -32.77 1.86 -31.29
C GLY A 133 -34.30 1.77 -31.17
N TRP A 134 -34.97 1.98 -32.31
CA TRP A 134 -36.39 1.72 -32.55
C TRP A 134 -36.51 0.73 -33.72
N GLY A 135 -37.00 -0.49 -33.49
CA GLY A 135 -37.07 -1.57 -34.49
C GLY A 135 -36.52 -2.91 -33.97
N ASP A 136 -36.31 -3.89 -34.87
CA ASP A 136 -35.70 -5.20 -34.56
C ASP A 136 -34.17 -5.12 -34.32
N ASP A 137 -33.56 -3.94 -34.53
CA ASP A 137 -32.14 -3.74 -34.28
C ASP A 137 -31.88 -3.55 -32.78
N ASP A 138 -31.17 -4.51 -32.18
CA ASP A 138 -30.88 -4.54 -30.75
C ASP A 138 -29.69 -3.61 -30.38
N LEU A 139 -29.88 -2.31 -30.63
CA LEU A 139 -28.87 -1.28 -30.41
C LEU A 139 -28.87 -0.80 -28.95
N TYR A 140 -27.83 -1.17 -28.21
CA TYR A 140 -27.56 -0.68 -26.85
C TYR A 140 -26.33 0.22 -26.80
N GLN A 141 -26.44 1.28 -26.00
CA GLN A 141 -25.32 2.13 -25.62
C GLN A 141 -25.04 1.98 -24.12
N THR A 142 -23.76 1.83 -23.76
CA THR A 142 -23.35 1.86 -22.36
C THR A 142 -23.10 3.30 -21.92
N ILE A 143 -23.86 3.77 -20.94
CA ILE A 143 -23.70 5.08 -20.31
C ILE A 143 -22.90 4.90 -19.02
N TYR A 144 -21.80 5.64 -18.90
CA TYR A 144 -20.94 5.62 -17.71
C TYR A 144 -21.21 6.84 -16.83
N HIS A 145 -21.56 6.64 -15.57
CA HIS A 145 -21.82 7.70 -14.61
C HIS A 145 -20.64 7.91 -13.67
N GLY A 146 -20.52 9.13 -13.10
CA GLY A 146 -19.46 9.47 -12.16
C GLY A 146 -18.06 9.42 -12.78
N ARG A 147 -17.94 9.78 -14.06
CA ARG A 147 -16.69 9.69 -14.83
C ARG A 147 -15.62 10.60 -14.24
N SER A 148 -14.39 10.12 -14.19
CA SER A 148 -13.19 10.92 -13.93
C SER A 148 -12.03 10.39 -14.76
N ALA A 149 -10.99 11.21 -14.93
CA ALA A 149 -9.74 10.75 -15.53
C ALA A 149 -9.17 9.58 -14.73
N ALA A 150 -8.58 8.60 -15.43
CA ALA A 150 -7.76 7.57 -14.81
C ALA A 150 -6.35 8.11 -14.66
N THR A 151 -5.69 7.81 -13.54
CA THR A 151 -4.33 8.27 -13.28
C THR A 151 -3.34 7.27 -13.87
N PRO A 152 -2.44 7.70 -14.76
CA PRO A 152 -1.44 6.77 -15.31
C PRO A 152 -0.45 6.35 -14.21
N VAL A 153 -0.13 5.06 -14.17
CA VAL A 153 0.88 4.43 -13.30
C VAL A 153 1.74 3.51 -14.15
N ASN A 154 3.02 3.37 -13.81
CA ASN A 154 3.99 2.60 -14.59
C ASN A 154 4.69 1.51 -13.77
N PHE A 155 4.48 1.48 -12.46
CA PHE A 155 5.13 0.53 -11.57
C PHE A 155 4.23 0.10 -10.43
N GLU A 156 4.36 -1.16 -10.04
CA GLU A 156 3.67 -1.77 -8.91
C GLU A 156 4.68 -2.44 -7.98
N LEU A 157 4.50 -2.27 -6.68
CA LEU A 157 5.43 -2.73 -5.65
C LEU A 157 4.67 -3.22 -4.41
N LYS A 158 5.08 -4.39 -3.91
CA LYS A 158 4.64 -4.94 -2.63
C LYS A 158 5.83 -5.57 -1.92
N ILE A 159 6.04 -5.19 -0.67
CA ILE A 159 7.17 -5.64 0.15
C ILE A 159 6.60 -6.51 1.27
N THR A 160 7.18 -7.70 1.46
CA THR A 160 6.94 -8.55 2.62
C THR A 160 8.24 -8.69 3.39
N ILE A 161 8.20 -8.46 4.69
CA ILE A 161 9.33 -8.59 5.62
C ILE A 161 9.07 -9.80 6.52
N GLU A 162 10.11 -10.58 6.82
CA GLU A 162 10.05 -11.82 7.61
C GLU A 162 8.94 -12.78 7.15
N PRO A 163 8.89 -13.15 5.86
CA PRO A 163 7.79 -13.94 5.29
C PRO A 163 7.65 -15.31 5.97
N GLY A 164 6.43 -15.66 6.38
CA GLY A 164 6.12 -16.93 7.04
C GLY A 164 6.47 -17.00 8.53
N THR A 165 6.86 -15.89 9.15
CA THR A 165 7.16 -15.81 10.59
C THR A 165 6.02 -15.14 11.37
N GLU A 166 6.08 -15.21 12.71
CA GLU A 166 5.14 -14.51 13.59
C GLU A 166 5.25 -12.98 13.53
N VAL A 167 6.35 -12.46 12.97
CA VAL A 167 6.64 -11.02 12.86
C VAL A 167 6.53 -10.53 11.41
N GLU A 168 5.88 -11.32 10.55
CA GLU A 168 5.66 -10.99 9.15
C GLU A 168 4.96 -9.62 8.99
N PHE A 169 5.57 -8.74 8.21
CA PHE A 169 4.96 -7.48 7.81
C PHE A 169 4.71 -7.45 6.30
N LYS A 170 3.49 -7.10 5.89
CA LYS A 170 3.11 -6.90 4.49
C LYS A 170 2.82 -5.42 4.25
N SER A 171 3.55 -4.82 3.33
CA SER A 171 3.23 -3.48 2.87
C SER A 171 1.90 -3.47 2.11
N PRO A 172 1.23 -2.31 2.04
CA PRO A 172 0.22 -2.06 1.02
C PRO A 172 0.79 -2.31 -0.39
N LEU A 173 -0.10 -2.52 -1.35
CA LEU A 173 0.27 -2.51 -2.77
C LEU A 173 0.45 -1.06 -3.21
N PHE A 174 1.68 -0.69 -3.55
CA PHE A 174 2.00 0.62 -4.09
C PHE A 174 1.86 0.60 -5.60
N ARG A 175 1.14 1.58 -6.15
CA ARG A 175 1.07 1.85 -7.60
C ARG A 175 1.64 3.24 -7.85
N ILE A 176 2.69 3.29 -8.65
CA ILE A 176 3.57 4.44 -8.77
C ILE A 176 3.63 4.90 -10.22
N ASN A 177 3.74 6.21 -10.42
CA ASN A 177 4.22 6.79 -11.67
C ASN A 177 5.53 7.53 -11.41
N TRP A 178 6.66 6.95 -11.82
CA TRP A 178 7.97 7.57 -11.58
C TRP A 178 8.19 8.87 -12.35
N ASN A 179 7.47 9.11 -13.44
CA ASN A 179 7.63 10.34 -14.22
C ASN A 179 6.91 11.53 -13.57
N THR A 180 5.83 11.29 -12.84
CA THR A 180 5.00 12.34 -12.21
C THR A 180 5.12 12.37 -10.70
N GLY A 181 5.73 11.36 -10.08
CA GLY A 181 5.78 11.21 -8.62
C GLY A 181 4.46 10.75 -7.99
N TYR A 182 3.48 10.34 -8.79
CA TYR A 182 2.20 9.84 -8.26
C TYR A 182 2.41 8.52 -7.50
N LEU A 183 1.76 8.40 -6.34
CA LEU A 183 1.79 7.24 -5.47
C LEU A 183 0.37 6.95 -4.96
N ALA A 184 -0.13 5.75 -5.24
CA ALA A 184 -1.35 5.22 -4.66
C ALA A 184 -1.03 4.00 -3.79
N GLN A 185 -1.72 3.88 -2.66
CA GLN A 185 -1.62 2.75 -1.74
C GLN A 185 -2.95 2.00 -1.74
N ARG A 186 -2.91 0.68 -1.98
CA ARG A 186 -4.08 -0.20 -1.85
C ARG A 186 -3.85 -1.17 -0.70
N GLN A 187 -4.87 -1.37 0.12
CA GLN A 187 -4.83 -2.40 1.16
C GLN A 187 -4.73 -3.77 0.49
N SER A 188 -3.81 -4.60 0.99
CA SER A 188 -3.47 -5.91 0.42
C SER A 188 -4.33 -7.03 0.97
#